data_AF-A0A2V6T3I8-F1
#
_entry.id   AF-A0A2V6T3I8-F1
#
_cell.length_a   1.000
_cell.length_b   1.000
_cell.length_c   1.000
_cell.angle_alpha   90.00
_cell.angle_beta   90.00
_cell.angle_gamma   90.00
#
_symmetry.space_group_name_H-M   'P 1'
#
loop_
_entity.id
_entity.type
_entity.pdbx_description
1 polymer ?
#
loop_
_entity_poly.entity_id
_entity_poly.type
_entity_poly.pdbx_seq_one_letter_code
_entity_poly.pdbx_strand_id
1 'polypeptide(L)'
;THSFFLRHKFVAGPYPNDFATWAAVHVRDQVLGERLAMVDPAHVPDLEALRQELVATVDEHLRSLQIVPRIVSGEPFEFVRSRIVEIPTGVEVRTLAELRQALLEVDVSAIYFHLVEARMRLGRGQNDFAAWLEHALGRPELATRVRAINPYGGSLERTRGRLLQLCDEALAQGAGR
;
A
#
# COMPACT_ATOMS: atom_id res chain seq x y z
N THR A 1 3.35 -9.90 0.31
CA THR A 1 3.61 -8.80 1.26
C THR A 1 2.39 -7.91 1.46
N HIS A 2 1.72 -7.41 0.40
CA HIS A 2 0.56 -6.52 0.56
C HIS A 2 -0.79 -7.19 0.94
N SER A 3 -0.88 -8.52 0.86
CA SER A 3 -2.06 -9.31 1.26
C SER A 3 -2.51 -9.11 2.71
N PHE A 4 -1.66 -8.51 3.53
CA PHE A 4 -1.91 -8.28 4.94
C PHE A 4 -3.06 -7.31 5.21
N PHE A 5 -3.28 -6.32 4.35
CA PHE A 5 -4.45 -5.44 4.44
C PHE A 5 -5.78 -6.18 4.27
N LEU A 6 -5.77 -7.37 3.67
CA LEU A 6 -6.94 -8.19 3.40
C LEU A 6 -7.14 -9.32 4.43
N ARG A 7 -6.23 -9.46 5.42
CA ARG A 7 -6.38 -10.46 6.48
C ARG A 7 -7.34 -9.94 7.55
N HIS A 8 -8.39 -10.71 7.83
CA HIS A 8 -9.45 -10.44 8.81
C HIS A 8 -8.98 -10.29 10.28
N LYS A 9 -7.67 -10.41 10.54
CA LYS A 9 -7.02 -10.19 11.84
C LYS A 9 -5.71 -9.45 11.65
N PHE A 10 -5.78 -8.21 11.16
CA PHE A 10 -4.63 -7.30 11.23
C PHE A 10 -4.53 -6.73 12.65
N VAL A 11 -3.50 -7.13 13.38
CA VAL A 11 -2.95 -6.33 14.49
C VAL A 11 -1.77 -5.58 13.89
N ALA A 12 -1.81 -4.25 13.91
CA ALA A 12 -0.65 -3.42 13.61
C ALA A 12 0.49 -3.81 14.55
N GLY A 13 1.40 -4.64 14.05
CA GLY A 13 2.66 -4.89 14.72
C GLY A 13 3.44 -3.59 14.83
N PRO A 14 4.45 -3.53 15.72
CA PRO A 14 5.30 -2.34 15.87
C PRO A 14 6.06 -1.97 14.58
N TYR A 15 6.18 -2.89 13.63
CA TYR A 15 6.87 -2.70 12.37
C TYR A 15 5.91 -2.82 11.17
N PRO A 16 6.14 -2.04 10.08
CA PRO A 16 5.22 -1.95 8.95
C PRO A 16 5.34 -3.12 7.96
N ASN A 17 6.36 -3.97 8.08
CA ASN A 17 6.54 -5.14 7.24
C ASN A 17 7.09 -6.36 8.00
N ASP A 18 6.90 -7.54 7.40
CA ASP A 18 7.25 -8.82 8.01
C ASP A 18 8.77 -8.99 8.18
N PHE A 19 9.59 -8.46 7.26
CA PHE A 19 11.06 -8.55 7.36
C PHE A 19 11.59 -7.77 8.57
N ALA A 20 11.10 -6.55 8.76
CA ALA A 20 11.42 -5.72 9.92
C ALA A 20 10.98 -6.38 11.23
N THR A 21 9.74 -6.90 11.27
CA THR A 21 9.24 -7.65 12.44
C THR A 21 10.13 -8.86 12.74
N TRP A 22 10.47 -9.64 11.73
CA TRP A 22 11.27 -10.85 11.91
C TRP A 22 12.70 -10.55 12.37
N ALA A 23 13.35 -9.54 11.78
CA ALA A 23 14.67 -9.09 12.20
C ALA A 23 14.67 -8.62 13.67
N ALA A 24 13.70 -7.78 14.06
CA ALA A 24 13.63 -7.28 15.42
C ALA A 24 13.27 -8.36 16.46
N VAL A 25 12.37 -9.29 16.13
CA VAL A 25 11.80 -10.24 17.09
C VAL A 25 12.56 -11.57 17.13
N HIS A 26 12.79 -12.20 15.98
CA HIS A 26 13.35 -13.54 15.89
C HIS A 26 14.87 -13.53 15.74
N VAL A 27 15.43 -12.57 14.99
CA VAL A 27 16.89 -12.36 14.92
C VAL A 27 17.39 -11.58 16.15
N ARG A 28 16.50 -10.80 16.78
CA ARG A 28 16.81 -9.86 17.88
C ARG A 28 17.77 -8.75 17.47
N ASP A 29 17.71 -8.35 16.21
CA ASP A 29 18.47 -7.24 15.65
C ASP A 29 17.55 -6.03 15.48
N GLN A 30 17.45 -5.21 16.53
CA GLN A 30 16.59 -4.03 16.52
C GLN A 30 17.04 -3.01 15.47
N VAL A 31 18.36 -2.86 15.25
CA VAL A 31 18.91 -1.90 14.28
C VAL A 31 18.50 -2.31 12.87
N LEU A 32 18.66 -3.58 12.51
CA LEU A 32 18.19 -4.07 11.21
C LEU A 32 16.67 -3.96 11.08
N GLY A 33 15.94 -4.27 12.16
CA GLY A 33 14.48 -4.13 12.22
C GLY A 33 14.02 -2.71 11.90
N GLU A 34 14.60 -1.71 12.55
CA GLU A 34 14.30 -0.29 12.32
C GLU A 34 14.67 0.16 10.89
N ARG A 35 15.84 -0.24 10.39
CA ARG A 35 16.25 0.08 9.01
C ARG A 35 15.27 -0.49 7.98
N LEU A 36 14.88 -1.76 8.14
CA LEU A 36 13.89 -2.41 7.27
C LEU A 36 12.49 -1.78 7.42
N ALA A 37 12.17 -1.22 8.58
CA ALA A 37 10.89 -0.53 8.79
C ALA A 37 10.77 0.77 8.00
N MET A 38 11.89 1.41 7.67
CA MET A 38 11.94 2.65 6.90
C MET A 38 11.75 2.46 5.40
N VAL A 39 11.85 1.21 4.91
CA VAL A 39 11.61 0.89 3.49
C VAL A 39 10.12 1.03 3.18
N ASP A 40 9.77 2.07 2.43
CA ASP A 40 8.37 2.39 2.08
C ASP A 40 8.07 2.02 0.62
N PRO A 41 7.18 1.03 0.37
CA PRO A 41 6.77 0.64 -0.97
C PRO A 41 6.14 1.75 -1.81
N ALA A 42 5.66 2.85 -1.20
CA ALA A 42 5.12 3.99 -1.94
C ALA A 42 6.19 4.82 -2.67
N HIS A 43 7.47 4.72 -2.28
CA HIS A 43 8.58 5.49 -2.84
C HIS A 43 9.34 4.77 -3.96
N VAL A 44 9.01 3.51 -4.22
CA VAL A 44 9.63 2.70 -5.27
C VAL A 44 8.66 2.44 -6.43
N PRO A 45 9.17 2.33 -7.67
CA PRO A 45 8.33 2.24 -8.87
C PRO A 45 7.64 0.89 -9.03
N ASP A 46 8.25 -0.19 -8.54
CA ASP A 46 7.79 -1.57 -8.73
C ASP A 46 8.35 -2.52 -7.66
N LEU A 47 7.94 -3.79 -7.74
CA LEU A 47 8.34 -4.84 -6.81
C LEU A 47 9.83 -5.22 -6.92
N GLU A 48 10.45 -5.02 -8.09
CA GLU A 48 11.88 -5.28 -8.28
C GLU A 48 12.71 -4.26 -7.52
N ALA A 49 12.40 -2.98 -7.66
CA ALA A 49 13.03 -1.90 -6.92
C ALA A 49 12.85 -2.07 -5.40
N LEU A 50 11.62 -2.43 -4.95
CA LEU A 50 11.39 -2.72 -3.53
C LEU A 50 12.29 -3.83 -3.00
N ARG A 51 12.43 -4.92 -3.77
CA ARG A 51 13.30 -6.03 -3.38
C ARG A 51 14.77 -5.62 -3.35
N GLN A 52 15.22 -4.83 -4.32
CA GLN A 52 16.59 -4.31 -4.35
C GLN A 52 16.89 -3.45 -3.11
N GLU A 53 15.96 -2.58 -2.70
CA GLU A 53 16.10 -1.74 -1.51
C GLU A 53 16.16 -2.57 -0.22
N LEU A 54 15.29 -3.58 -0.09
CA LEU A 54 15.33 -4.52 1.04
C LEU A 54 16.67 -5.27 1.10
N VAL A 55 17.13 -5.81 -0.03
CA VAL A 55 18.41 -6.54 -0.10
C VAL A 55 19.59 -5.62 0.20
N ALA A 56 19.61 -4.40 -0.34
CA ALA A 56 20.66 -3.43 -0.09
C ALA A 56 20.74 -3.05 1.39
N THR A 57 19.58 -2.85 2.04
CA THR A 57 19.49 -2.57 3.48
C THR A 57 20.11 -3.69 4.32
N VAL A 58 19.80 -4.95 3.99
CA VAL A 58 20.38 -6.11 4.67
C VAL A 58 21.88 -6.21 4.40
N ASP A 59 22.32 -6.06 3.16
CA ASP A 59 23.74 -6.17 2.79
C ASP A 59 24.59 -5.09 3.45
N GLU A 60 24.14 -3.84 3.44
CA GLU A 60 24.81 -2.73 4.14
C GLU A 60 24.91 -2.99 5.64
N HIS A 61 23.84 -3.50 6.26
CA HIS A 61 23.86 -3.87 7.67
C HIS A 61 24.87 -4.98 7.96
N LEU A 62 24.85 -6.06 7.18
CA LEU A 62 25.77 -7.19 7.35
C LEU A 62 27.24 -6.77 7.18
N ARG A 63 27.55 -5.88 6.24
CA ARG A 63 28.91 -5.33 6.05
C ARG A 63 29.41 -4.52 7.25
N SER A 64 28.50 -3.92 8.03
CA SER A 64 28.85 -3.17 9.23
C SER A 64 29.17 -4.06 10.44
N LEU A 65 28.79 -5.34 10.40
CA LEU A 65 28.98 -6.27 11.50
C LEU A 65 30.37 -6.91 11.44
N GLN A 66 31.09 -6.87 12.56
CA GLN A 66 32.35 -7.61 12.71
C GLN A 66 32.12 -9.10 12.96
N ILE A 67 30.98 -9.45 13.56
CA ILE A 67 30.56 -10.82 13.86
C ILE A 67 29.07 -10.92 13.52
N VAL A 68 28.71 -11.88 12.67
CA VAL A 68 27.31 -12.15 12.34
C VAL A 68 26.64 -12.85 13.53
N PRO A 69 25.54 -12.29 14.08
CA PRO A 69 24.82 -12.91 15.19
C PRO A 69 24.35 -14.31 14.84
N ARG A 70 24.57 -15.27 15.76
CA ARG A 70 24.04 -16.62 15.61
C ARG A 70 22.66 -16.68 16.27
N ILE A 71 21.63 -17.04 15.50
CA ILE A 71 20.28 -17.19 16.01
C ILE A 71 20.19 -18.51 16.79
N VAL A 72 20.01 -18.42 18.12
CA VAL A 72 19.96 -19.60 19.01
C VAL A 72 18.52 -20.10 19.22
N SER A 73 17.52 -19.21 19.17
CA SER A 73 16.12 -19.53 19.50
C SER A 73 15.06 -18.76 18.70
N GLY A 74 15.39 -18.33 17.47
CA GLY A 74 14.46 -17.67 16.56
C GLY A 74 13.74 -18.65 15.63
N GLU A 75 12.55 -18.26 15.15
CA GLU A 75 11.85 -19.01 14.11
C GLU A 75 12.40 -18.61 12.72
N PRO A 76 12.44 -19.54 11.74
CA PRO A 76 12.83 -19.21 10.38
C PRO A 76 11.84 -18.23 9.73
N PHE A 77 12.30 -17.42 8.78
CA PHE A 77 11.41 -16.58 7.98
C PHE A 77 10.73 -17.43 6.89
N GLU A 78 9.41 -17.45 6.87
CA GLU A 78 8.63 -18.15 5.85
C GLU A 78 8.29 -17.22 4.68
N PHE A 79 8.79 -17.55 3.48
CA PHE A 79 8.45 -16.82 2.26
C PHE A 79 7.09 -17.29 1.72
N VAL A 80 6.07 -16.43 1.86
CA VAL A 80 4.72 -16.69 1.36
C VAL A 80 4.43 -15.84 0.12
N ARG A 81 3.99 -16.51 -0.96
CA ARG A 81 3.50 -15.86 -2.18
C ARG A 81 1.98 -15.84 -2.20
N SER A 82 1.40 -14.66 -2.40
CA SER A 82 -0.03 -14.48 -2.68
C SER A 82 -0.31 -14.46 -4.18
N ARG A 83 -1.52 -14.86 -4.58
CA ARG A 83 -2.07 -14.64 -5.91
C ARG A 83 -3.37 -13.86 -5.79
N ILE A 84 -3.58 -12.90 -6.68
CA ILE A 84 -4.81 -12.11 -6.74
C ILE A 84 -5.69 -12.71 -7.82
N VAL A 85 -6.97 -12.88 -7.48
CA VAL A 85 -8.02 -13.30 -8.40
C VAL A 85 -8.99 -12.14 -8.51
N GLU A 86 -9.20 -11.66 -9.73
CA GLU A 86 -10.09 -10.54 -10.00
C GLU A 86 -11.54 -11.05 -10.04
N ILE A 87 -12.40 -10.47 -9.22
CA ILE A 87 -13.83 -10.80 -9.15
C ILE A 87 -14.62 -9.52 -9.46
N PRO A 88 -15.42 -9.48 -10.54
CA PRO A 88 -16.27 -8.33 -10.84
C PRO A 88 -17.27 -8.07 -9.71
N THR A 89 -17.31 -6.84 -9.22
CA THR A 89 -18.28 -6.41 -8.19
C THR A 89 -19.67 -6.13 -8.76
N GLY A 90 -19.78 -5.94 -10.08
CA GLY A 90 -21.01 -5.47 -10.75
C GLY A 90 -21.30 -3.98 -10.54
N VAL A 91 -20.43 -3.26 -9.83
CA VAL A 91 -20.57 -1.82 -9.57
C VAL A 91 -19.93 -1.03 -10.70
N GLU A 92 -20.72 -0.23 -11.40
CA GLU A 92 -20.27 0.69 -12.43
C GLU A 92 -20.58 2.13 -12.04
N VAL A 93 -19.67 3.05 -12.35
CA VAL A 93 -19.82 4.48 -12.06
C VAL A 93 -19.44 5.31 -13.27
N ARG A 94 -20.23 6.37 -13.53
CA ARG A 94 -20.06 7.31 -14.65
C ARG A 94 -19.84 8.74 -14.17
N THR A 95 -20.14 9.03 -12.91
CA THR A 95 -20.01 10.37 -12.33
C THR A 95 -19.20 10.36 -11.03
N LEU A 96 -18.67 11.52 -10.64
CA LEU A 96 -17.96 11.65 -9.35
C LEU A 96 -18.88 11.35 -8.16
N ALA A 97 -20.17 11.71 -8.26
CA ALA A 97 -21.16 11.40 -7.23
C ALA A 97 -21.41 9.89 -7.10
N GLU A 98 -21.51 9.18 -8.24
CA GLU A 98 -21.63 7.72 -8.25
C GLU A 98 -20.37 7.04 -7.69
N LEU A 99 -19.16 7.51 -8.05
CA LEU A 99 -17.91 7.00 -7.46
C LEU A 99 -17.91 7.18 -5.94
N ARG A 100 -18.28 8.37 -5.46
CA ARG A 100 -18.37 8.66 -4.03
C ARG A 100 -19.34 7.71 -3.32
N GLN A 101 -20.51 7.45 -3.90
CA GLN A 101 -21.49 6.52 -3.34
C GLN A 101 -20.96 5.08 -3.37
N ALA A 102 -20.39 4.64 -4.48
CA ALA A 102 -19.80 3.32 -4.61
C ALA A 102 -18.71 3.05 -3.57
N LEU A 103 -17.86 4.05 -3.27
CA LEU A 103 -16.82 3.94 -2.24
C LEU A 103 -17.35 3.66 -0.83
N LEU A 104 -18.60 4.02 -0.52
CA LEU A 104 -19.25 3.67 0.75
C LEU A 104 -19.69 2.20 0.81
N GLU A 105 -20.03 1.61 -0.34
CA GLU A 105 -20.70 0.31 -0.41
C GLU A 105 -19.75 -0.83 -0.75
N VAL A 106 -18.73 -0.58 -1.58
CA VAL A 106 -17.79 -1.63 -1.99
C VAL A 106 -16.98 -2.17 -0.81
N ASP A 107 -16.62 -3.45 -0.90
CA ASP A 107 -15.70 -4.04 0.06
C ASP A 107 -14.32 -3.36 -0.04
N VAL A 108 -13.61 -3.35 1.09
CA VAL A 108 -12.28 -2.72 1.20
C VAL A 108 -11.25 -3.36 0.24
N SER A 109 -11.46 -4.61 -0.16
CA SER A 109 -10.65 -5.29 -1.18
C SER A 109 -10.74 -4.65 -2.56
N ALA A 110 -11.87 -4.03 -2.93
CA ALA A 110 -11.97 -3.27 -4.18
C ALA A 110 -11.07 -2.03 -4.14
N ILE A 111 -11.00 -1.37 -2.98
CA ILE A 111 -10.12 -0.21 -2.76
C ILE A 111 -8.66 -0.65 -2.84
N TYR A 112 -8.31 -1.76 -2.19
CA TYR A 112 -6.98 -2.36 -2.31
C TYR A 112 -6.63 -2.63 -3.79
N PHE A 113 -7.53 -3.26 -4.53
CA PHE A 113 -7.29 -3.62 -5.92
C PHE A 113 -7.04 -2.39 -6.80
N HIS A 114 -7.91 -1.39 -6.70
CA HIS A 114 -7.83 -0.19 -7.53
C HIS A 114 -6.74 0.81 -7.10
N LEU A 115 -6.23 0.73 -5.87
CA LEU A 115 -5.26 1.67 -5.33
C LEU A 115 -3.85 1.09 -5.13
N VAL A 116 -3.76 -0.15 -4.65
CA VAL A 116 -2.49 -0.83 -4.33
C VAL A 116 -2.07 -1.73 -5.49
N GLU A 117 -2.94 -2.67 -5.88
CA GLU A 117 -2.61 -3.61 -6.96
C GLU A 117 -2.44 -2.89 -8.29
N ALA A 118 -3.30 -1.90 -8.57
CA ALA A 118 -3.18 -1.06 -9.76
C ALA A 118 -1.80 -0.38 -9.88
N ARG A 119 -1.17 0.05 -8.78
CA ARG A 119 0.17 0.66 -8.84
C ARG A 119 1.24 -0.33 -9.32
N MET A 120 1.13 -1.59 -8.90
CA MET A 120 2.04 -2.65 -9.34
C MET A 120 1.73 -3.10 -10.78
N ARG A 121 0.44 -3.18 -11.16
CA ARG A 121 -0.01 -3.60 -12.49
C ARG A 121 0.23 -2.56 -13.57
N LEU A 122 -0.04 -1.28 -13.30
CA LEU A 122 0.05 -0.18 -14.26
C LEU A 122 1.44 0.47 -14.30
N GLY A 123 2.24 0.29 -13.24
CA GLY A 123 3.51 0.99 -13.05
C GLY A 123 3.35 2.50 -12.86
N ARG A 124 4.49 3.20 -12.74
CA ARG A 124 4.58 4.68 -12.65
C ARG A 124 3.81 5.31 -11.48
N GLY A 125 3.50 4.55 -10.43
CA GLY A 125 2.74 5.03 -9.27
C GLY A 125 1.30 5.48 -9.61
N GLN A 126 0.75 5.07 -10.76
CA GLN A 126 -0.63 5.35 -11.14
C GLN A 126 -1.57 4.38 -10.42
N ASN A 127 -2.76 4.86 -10.05
CA ASN A 127 -3.85 4.00 -9.57
C ASN A 127 -5.10 4.19 -10.43
N ASP A 128 -6.02 3.21 -10.40
CA ASP A 128 -7.17 3.18 -11.30
C ASP A 128 -8.10 4.40 -11.05
N PHE A 129 -8.28 4.81 -9.79
CA PHE A 129 -9.09 5.98 -9.45
C PHE A 129 -8.51 7.28 -10.04
N ALA A 130 -7.22 7.53 -9.85
CA ALA A 130 -6.56 8.72 -10.39
C ALA A 130 -6.59 8.72 -11.93
N ALA A 131 -6.33 7.57 -12.56
CA ALA A 131 -6.41 7.44 -14.01
C ALA A 131 -7.81 7.73 -14.55
N TRP A 132 -8.86 7.19 -13.91
CA TRP A 132 -10.24 7.43 -14.30
C TRP A 132 -10.66 8.89 -14.10
N LEU A 133 -10.30 9.50 -12.96
CA LEU A 133 -10.59 10.91 -12.69
C LEU A 133 -9.93 11.85 -13.71
N GLU A 134 -8.68 11.56 -14.10
CA GLU A 134 -7.93 12.35 -15.07
C GLU A 134 -8.50 12.20 -16.48
N HIS A 135 -8.65 10.96 -16.96
CA HIS A 135 -8.92 10.70 -18.38
C HIS A 135 -10.41 10.58 -18.72
N ALA A 136 -11.24 10.09 -17.79
CA ALA A 136 -12.68 9.91 -18.04
C ALA A 136 -13.51 11.11 -17.58
N LEU A 137 -13.17 11.70 -16.42
CA LEU A 137 -13.90 12.86 -15.89
C LEU A 137 -13.24 14.22 -16.15
N GLY A 138 -12.02 14.25 -16.69
CA GLY A 138 -11.30 15.49 -16.98
C GLY A 138 -10.97 16.31 -15.72
N ARG A 139 -10.66 15.65 -14.60
CA ARG A 139 -10.37 16.26 -13.29
C ARG A 139 -8.92 16.04 -12.85
N PRO A 140 -7.92 16.62 -13.55
CA PRO A 140 -6.50 16.35 -13.29
C PRO A 140 -6.02 16.80 -11.90
N GLU A 141 -6.57 17.88 -11.36
CA GLU A 141 -6.24 18.36 -10.01
C GLU A 141 -6.66 17.35 -8.93
N LEU A 142 -7.89 16.84 -9.03
CA LEU A 142 -8.39 15.79 -8.13
C LEU A 142 -7.61 14.49 -8.30
N ALA A 143 -7.31 14.10 -9.53
CA ALA A 143 -6.48 12.93 -9.83
C ALA A 143 -5.09 13.03 -9.18
N THR A 144 -4.47 14.21 -9.21
CA THR A 144 -3.17 14.47 -8.55
C THR A 144 -3.27 14.27 -7.03
N ARG A 145 -4.32 14.78 -6.40
CA ARG A 145 -4.56 14.62 -4.96
C ARG A 145 -4.81 13.15 -4.58
N VAL A 146 -5.55 12.42 -5.39
CA VAL A 146 -5.79 10.98 -5.20
C VAL A 146 -4.51 10.16 -5.38
N ARG A 147 -3.67 10.52 -6.36
CA ARG A 147 -2.36 9.88 -6.58
C ARG A 147 -1.40 10.04 -5.40
N ALA A 148 -1.48 11.17 -4.70
CA ALA A 148 -0.64 11.46 -3.53
C ALA A 148 -1.05 10.69 -2.26
N ILE A 149 -2.15 9.93 -2.29
CA ILE A 149 -2.53 9.08 -1.15
C ILE A 149 -1.52 7.94 -1.01
N ASN A 150 -0.87 7.85 0.15
CA ASN A 150 -0.07 6.69 0.52
C ASN A 150 -1.00 5.58 1.06
N PRO A 151 -1.22 4.48 0.32
CA PRO A 151 -2.10 3.40 0.78
C PRO A 151 -1.49 2.59 1.94
N TYR A 152 -0.21 2.77 2.25
CA TYR A 152 0.52 2.07 3.31
C TYR A 152 0.60 2.86 4.62
N GLY A 153 0.18 4.14 4.64
CA GLY A 153 0.25 5.02 5.81
C GLY A 153 -0.82 4.79 6.89
N GLY A 154 -1.58 3.70 6.82
CA GLY A 154 -2.67 3.38 7.74
C GLY A 154 -3.52 2.21 7.24
N SER A 155 -4.76 2.09 7.72
CA SER A 155 -5.67 1.06 7.23
C SER A 155 -6.26 1.42 5.86
N LEU A 156 -6.71 0.42 5.11
CA LEU A 156 -7.46 0.68 3.88
C LEU A 156 -8.78 1.42 4.15
N GLU A 157 -9.39 1.25 5.33
CA GLU A 157 -10.57 2.04 5.72
C GLU A 157 -10.24 3.52 5.92
N ARG A 158 -9.08 3.84 6.52
CA ARG A 158 -8.60 5.22 6.56
C ARG A 158 -8.40 5.78 5.14
N THR A 159 -7.89 4.92 4.25
CA THR A 159 -7.70 5.26 2.84
C THR A 159 -9.03 5.51 2.12
N ARG A 160 -10.06 4.67 2.36
CA ARG A 160 -11.46 4.89 1.93
C ARG A 160 -11.95 6.26 2.39
N GLY A 161 -11.81 6.56 3.68
CA GLY A 161 -12.20 7.85 4.25
C GLY A 161 -11.53 9.03 3.57
N ARG A 162 -10.24 8.90 3.23
CA ARG A 162 -9.52 9.96 2.49
C ARG A 162 -10.05 10.13 1.06
N LEU A 163 -10.34 9.05 0.36
CA LEU A 163 -10.95 9.11 -0.99
C LEU A 163 -12.33 9.79 -0.95
N LEU A 164 -13.17 9.44 0.02
CA LEU A 164 -14.49 10.04 0.22
C LEU A 164 -14.38 11.54 0.46
N GLN A 165 -13.48 11.96 1.37
CA GLN A 165 -13.24 13.38 1.66
C GLN A 165 -12.85 14.15 0.39
N LEU A 166 -11.93 13.62 -0.43
CA LEU A 166 -11.51 14.26 -1.67
C LEU A 166 -12.67 14.39 -2.67
N CYS A 167 -13.54 13.38 -2.75
CA CYS A 167 -14.74 13.43 -3.59
C CYS A 167 -15.73 14.49 -3.09
N ASP A 168 -16.02 14.52 -1.78
CA ASP A 168 -16.96 15.45 -1.17
C ASP A 168 -16.50 16.92 -1.36
N GLU A 169 -15.21 17.20 -1.14
CA GLU A 169 -14.62 18.52 -1.40
C GLU A 169 -14.76 18.95 -2.87
N ALA A 170 -14.49 18.04 -3.80
CA ALA A 170 -14.58 18.32 -5.23
C ALA A 170 -16.02 18.49 -5.74
N LEU A 171 -16.99 17.79 -5.12
CA LEU A 171 -18.41 17.97 -5.39
C LEU A 171 -18.91 19.32 -4.86
N ALA A 172 -18.50 19.72 -3.66
CA ALA A 172 -18.85 21.01 -3.08
C ALA A 172 -18.34 22.20 -3.92
N GLN A 173 -17.13 22.08 -4.49
CA GLN A 173 -16.57 23.10 -5.40
C GLN A 173 -17.29 23.16 -6.75
N GLY A 174 -17.87 22.04 -7.20
CA GLY A 174 -18.62 21.94 -8.46
C GLY A 174 -20.08 22.41 -8.37
N ALA A 175 -20.67 22.44 -7.17
CA ALA A 175 -22.04 22.89 -6.93
C ALA A 175 -22.22 24.42 -6.96
N GLY A 176 -21.12 25.18 -7.14
CA GLY A 176 -21.10 26.64 -7.19
C GLY A 176 -21.01 27.24 -8.61
N ARG A 177 -21.34 26.50 -9.67
CA ARG A 177 -21.40 26.99 -11.06
C ARG A 177 -22.75 26.72 -11.69
#